data_AF-W6TRX2-F1
#
_entry.id   AF-W6TRX2-F1
#
_cell.length_a   1.000
_cell.length_b   1.000
_cell.length_c   1.000
_cell.angle_alpha   90.00
_cell.angle_beta   90.00
_cell.angle_gamma   90.00
#
_symmetry.space_group_name_H-M   'P 1'
#
loop_
_entity.id
_entity.type
_entity.pdbx_description
1 polymer ?
#
loop_
_entity_poly.entity_id
_entity_poly.type
_entity_poly.pdbx_seq_one_letter_code
_entity_poly.pdbx_strand_id
1 'polypeptide(L)'
;MKLALEETYVPIARIMMKGLGKCVDEWKPDVIINDCITFAGALCAYIKGVPCVTTTPVPPDVMGDTANSAPKIFEWQENLIKGLQREFGVYGEEIIIHSHKMNIVFTSEEFAGAQGSMPHMKFVGPVKGRPNHADFDWERLEKATTPKVFVSLGTLLVDIRKEFFGKLIEAFADAPVTIVAATSPDIFEQWPDNFIVNGFVPQAELMPKMDAVICHGGFNTVNDTFINGLPMLITPIAYDHFHTAKLIENAGCGIKIRYKRLRIEDMKKAVFELLENPIYRNASLRIKETFIAAGGNDKAVQLLEEFV
;
A
#
# COMPACT_ATOMS: atom_id res chain seq x y z
N MET A 1 10.46 7.02 -8.77
CA MET A 1 10.70 8.10 -7.78
C MET A 1 11.08 9.42 -8.44
N LYS A 2 12.04 9.46 -9.38
CA LYS A 2 12.50 10.71 -10.05
C LYS A 2 11.35 11.57 -10.62
N LEU A 3 10.48 10.99 -11.45
CA LEU A 3 9.37 11.74 -12.08
C LEU A 3 8.31 12.20 -11.08
N ALA A 4 7.95 11.36 -10.10
CA ALA A 4 6.85 11.67 -9.17
C ALA A 4 7.14 12.86 -8.24
N LEU A 5 8.39 13.03 -7.79
CA LEU A 5 8.74 14.12 -6.88
C LEU A 5 8.58 15.50 -7.55
N GLU A 6 9.17 15.65 -8.73
CA GLU A 6 9.19 16.90 -9.50
C GLU A 6 7.85 17.19 -10.17
N GLU A 7 7.23 16.19 -10.81
CA GLU A 7 6.02 16.38 -11.61
C GLU A 7 4.73 16.31 -10.78
N THR A 8 4.78 15.76 -9.57
CA THR A 8 3.57 15.52 -8.77
C THR A 8 3.68 16.08 -7.35
N TYR A 9 4.60 15.59 -6.51
CA TYR A 9 4.57 15.90 -5.08
C TYR A 9 4.88 17.36 -4.77
N VAL A 10 5.92 17.93 -5.38
CA VAL A 10 6.28 19.35 -5.23
C VAL A 10 5.17 20.26 -5.78
N PRO A 11 4.63 20.05 -6.99
CA PRO A 11 3.49 20.81 -7.50
C PRO A 11 2.24 20.73 -6.60
N ILE A 12 1.86 19.53 -6.15
CA ILE A 12 0.72 19.33 -5.24
C ILE A 12 0.95 20.11 -3.95
N ALA A 13 2.14 20.03 -3.35
CA ALA A 13 2.45 20.77 -2.14
C ALA A 13 2.30 22.28 -2.34
N ARG A 14 2.81 22.82 -3.45
CA ARG A 14 2.67 24.25 -3.81
C ARG A 14 1.21 24.67 -3.92
N ILE A 15 0.35 23.83 -4.50
CA ILE A 15 -1.09 24.08 -4.62
C ILE A 15 -1.74 24.07 -3.24
N MET A 16 -1.46 23.06 -2.41
CA MET A 16 -2.04 22.88 -1.09
C MET A 16 -1.66 24.02 -0.13
N MET A 17 -0.41 24.48 -0.13
CA MET A 17 0.09 25.51 0.79
C MET A 17 -0.74 26.79 0.79
N LYS A 18 -1.34 27.18 -0.36
CA LYS A 18 -2.17 28.38 -0.48
C LYS A 18 -3.45 28.30 0.38
N GLY A 19 -4.08 27.13 0.42
CA GLY A 19 -5.30 26.91 1.21
C GLY A 19 -5.01 26.50 2.65
N LEU A 20 -3.99 25.65 2.84
CA LEU A 20 -3.69 25.05 4.14
C LEU A 20 -3.32 26.10 5.19
N GLY A 21 -2.51 27.11 4.83
CA GLY A 21 -2.14 28.17 5.76
C GLY A 21 -3.35 28.93 6.31
N LYS A 22 -4.35 29.21 5.46
CA LYS A 22 -5.60 29.86 5.85
C LYS A 22 -6.41 28.96 6.80
N CYS A 23 -6.54 27.66 6.48
CA CYS A 23 -7.23 26.72 7.35
C CYS A 23 -6.59 26.64 8.74
N VAL A 24 -5.26 26.65 8.83
CA VAL A 24 -4.54 26.63 10.11
C VAL A 24 -4.78 27.92 10.90
N ASP A 25 -4.76 29.08 10.25
CA ASP A 25 -5.00 30.37 10.92
C ASP A 25 -6.43 30.49 11.47
N GLU A 26 -7.41 29.97 10.73
CA GLU A 26 -8.84 30.03 11.10
C GLU A 26 -9.22 28.96 12.13
N TRP A 27 -8.81 27.70 11.90
CA TRP A 27 -9.20 26.55 12.74
C TRP A 27 -8.33 26.40 14.00
N LYS A 28 -7.06 26.84 13.94
CA LYS A 28 -6.07 26.74 15.02
C LYS A 28 -5.90 25.31 15.56
N PRO A 29 -5.45 24.35 14.74
CA PRO A 29 -5.17 22.99 15.18
C PRO A 29 -4.14 22.91 16.30
N ASP A 30 -4.34 21.99 17.23
CA ASP A 30 -3.31 21.55 18.18
C ASP A 30 -2.25 20.66 17.49
N VAL A 31 -2.63 19.95 16.44
CA VAL A 31 -1.74 19.07 15.66
C VAL A 31 -2.17 19.02 14.19
N ILE A 32 -1.19 18.94 13.28
CA ILE A 32 -1.39 18.65 11.86
C ILE A 32 -0.93 17.22 11.59
N ILE A 33 -1.84 16.38 11.11
CA ILE A 33 -1.54 15.01 10.65
C ILE A 33 -1.50 15.02 9.13
N ASN A 34 -0.38 14.63 8.53
CA ASN A 34 -0.22 14.60 7.08
C ASN A 34 0.22 13.23 6.55
N ASP A 35 -0.07 12.95 5.29
CA ASP A 35 0.47 11.78 4.59
C ASP A 35 1.91 12.08 4.12
N CYS A 36 2.78 11.06 4.09
CA CYS A 36 4.19 11.18 3.74
C CYS A 36 4.46 11.73 2.33
N ILE A 37 3.50 11.72 1.40
CA ILE A 37 3.66 12.38 0.08
C ILE A 37 3.07 13.79 0.04
N THR A 38 2.31 14.19 1.07
CA THR A 38 1.69 15.52 1.19
C THR A 38 2.59 16.49 1.96
N PHE A 39 3.74 16.84 1.36
CA PHE A 39 4.78 17.66 1.99
C PHE A 39 4.30 19.00 2.56
N ALA A 40 3.25 19.58 1.96
CA ALA A 40 2.65 20.82 2.43
C ALA A 40 2.22 20.78 3.90
N GLY A 41 1.78 19.62 4.40
CA GLY A 41 1.38 19.45 5.80
C GLY A 41 2.51 19.78 6.76
N ALA A 42 3.63 19.07 6.64
CA ALA A 42 4.82 19.28 7.47
C ALA A 42 5.41 20.68 7.31
N LEU A 43 5.50 21.18 6.07
CA LEU A 43 6.03 22.53 5.81
C LEU A 43 5.15 23.63 6.41
N CYS A 44 3.82 23.51 6.27
CA CYS A 44 2.89 24.46 6.86
C CYS A 44 2.94 24.42 8.39
N ALA A 45 2.99 23.21 8.97
CA ALA A 45 3.12 23.02 10.41
C ALA A 45 4.39 23.70 10.96
N TYR A 46 5.52 23.53 10.28
CA TYR A 46 6.78 24.20 10.61
C TYR A 46 6.65 25.72 10.57
N ILE A 47 6.12 26.29 9.49
CA ILE A 47 5.96 27.74 9.32
C ILE A 47 5.02 28.34 10.38
N LYS A 48 3.97 27.61 10.75
CA LYS A 48 2.95 28.06 11.70
C LYS A 48 3.28 27.71 13.16
N GLY A 49 4.35 26.95 13.41
CA GLY A 49 4.71 26.50 14.76
C GLY A 49 3.74 25.48 15.37
N VAL A 50 3.01 24.72 14.53
CA VAL A 50 2.05 23.69 14.96
C VAL A 50 2.75 22.33 15.00
N PRO A 51 2.54 21.51 16.05
CA PRO A 51 3.00 20.12 16.07
C PRO A 51 2.55 19.32 14.83
N CYS A 52 3.42 18.47 14.30
CA CYS A 52 3.14 17.68 13.10
C CYS A 52 3.32 16.19 13.38
N VAL A 53 2.43 15.38 12.84
CA VAL A 53 2.54 13.92 12.73
C VAL A 53 2.50 13.53 11.27
N THR A 54 3.41 12.66 10.83
CA THR A 54 3.35 12.07 9.50
C THR A 54 2.72 10.69 9.57
N THR A 55 1.95 10.33 8.56
CA THR A 55 1.41 8.99 8.34
C THR A 55 2.05 8.43 7.08
N THR A 56 2.50 7.18 7.14
CA THR A 56 3.16 6.51 6.02
C THR A 56 2.40 5.22 5.69
N PRO A 57 1.62 5.22 4.59
CA PRO A 57 0.75 4.10 4.21
C PRO A 57 1.48 2.96 3.52
N VAL A 58 2.80 3.08 3.33
CA VAL A 58 3.65 2.06 2.73
C VAL A 58 4.86 1.84 3.64
N PRO A 59 5.51 0.67 3.60
CA PRO A 59 6.74 0.46 4.33
C PRO A 59 7.77 1.49 3.85
N PRO A 60 8.43 2.21 4.78
CA PRO A 60 9.53 3.08 4.43
C PRO A 60 10.61 2.22 3.77
N ASP A 61 11.27 2.74 2.74
CA ASP A 61 12.40 2.04 2.10
C ASP A 61 13.65 2.16 2.99
N VAL A 62 13.62 1.53 4.16
CA VAL A 62 14.71 1.55 5.16
C VAL A 62 15.94 0.77 4.68
N MET A 63 15.74 -0.09 3.67
CA MET A 63 16.83 -0.83 2.99
C MET A 63 17.41 -0.06 1.80
N GLY A 64 16.75 1.01 1.36
CA GLY A 64 17.15 1.81 0.22
C GLY A 64 18.19 2.85 0.64
N ASP A 65 19.46 2.49 0.58
CA ASP A 65 20.56 3.43 0.72
C ASP A 65 20.71 4.27 -0.55
N THR A 66 19.69 5.05 -0.90
CA THR A 66 19.66 5.89 -2.11
C THR A 66 20.74 6.96 -2.03
N ALA A 67 21.07 7.43 -0.83
CA ALA A 67 22.17 8.35 -0.59
C ALA A 67 23.51 7.78 -1.08
N ASN A 68 23.83 6.52 -0.79
CA ASN A 68 25.09 5.92 -1.27
C ASN A 68 24.97 5.26 -2.66
N SER A 69 23.82 4.68 -3.01
CA SER A 69 23.63 3.98 -4.29
C SER A 69 23.34 4.92 -5.47
N ALA A 70 22.78 6.10 -5.21
CA ALA A 70 22.46 7.09 -6.22
C ALA A 70 22.60 8.55 -5.69
N PRO A 71 23.80 8.98 -5.26
CA PRO A 71 24.02 10.24 -4.55
C PRO A 71 23.53 11.47 -5.32
N LYS A 72 23.73 11.50 -6.64
CA LYS A 72 23.25 12.61 -7.48
C LYS A 72 21.73 12.71 -7.55
N ILE A 73 21.02 11.57 -7.45
CA ILE A 73 19.56 11.56 -7.40
C ILE A 73 19.13 12.10 -6.04
N PHE A 74 19.74 11.63 -4.96
CA PHE A 74 19.47 12.09 -3.61
C PHE A 74 19.67 13.60 -3.45
N GLU A 75 20.83 14.12 -3.86
CA GLU A 75 21.14 15.56 -3.84
C GLU A 75 20.14 16.37 -4.67
N TRP A 76 19.74 15.87 -5.84
CA TRP A 76 18.73 16.51 -6.66
C TRP A 76 17.35 16.56 -5.98
N GLN A 77 16.94 15.48 -5.30
CA GLN A 77 15.69 15.44 -4.54
C GLN A 77 15.71 16.45 -3.39
N GLU A 78 16.81 16.52 -2.63
CA GLU A 78 16.98 17.52 -1.58
C GLU A 78 16.89 18.94 -2.13
N ASN A 79 17.54 19.21 -3.27
CA ASN A 79 17.51 20.54 -3.88
C ASN A 79 16.11 20.95 -4.34
N LEU A 80 15.30 20.02 -4.87
CA LEU A 80 13.89 20.29 -5.19
C LEU A 80 13.08 20.66 -3.95
N ILE A 81 13.26 19.90 -2.87
CA ILE A 81 12.55 20.13 -1.61
C ILE A 81 12.98 21.46 -0.98
N LYS A 82 14.28 21.74 -0.94
CA LYS A 82 14.82 23.04 -0.48
C LYS A 82 14.32 24.19 -1.35
N GLY A 83 14.20 23.99 -2.66
CA GLY A 83 13.58 24.95 -3.58
C GLY A 83 12.14 25.28 -3.17
N LEU A 84 11.31 24.27 -2.98
CA LEU A 84 9.93 24.42 -2.48
C LEU A 84 9.89 25.15 -1.13
N GLN A 85 10.73 24.75 -0.17
CA GLN A 85 10.82 25.41 1.15
C GLN A 85 11.12 26.92 1.03
N ARG A 86 12.07 27.29 0.15
CA ARG A 86 12.45 28.69 -0.08
C ARG A 86 11.32 29.52 -0.69
N GLU A 87 10.49 28.92 -1.54
CA GLU A 87 9.27 29.59 -2.07
C GLU A 87 8.33 30.04 -0.95
N PHE A 88 8.34 29.35 0.20
CA PHE A 88 7.52 29.64 1.38
C PHE A 88 8.32 30.27 2.54
N GLY A 89 9.50 30.83 2.26
CA GLY A 89 10.27 31.61 3.23
C GLY A 89 11.12 30.80 4.20
N VAL A 90 11.34 29.50 3.93
CA VAL A 90 12.19 28.63 4.75
C VAL A 90 13.54 28.42 4.06
N TYR A 91 14.60 28.99 4.65
CA TYR A 91 15.95 29.05 4.05
C TYR A 91 16.98 28.13 4.72
N GLY A 92 16.59 27.37 5.75
CA GLY A 92 17.48 26.43 6.43
C GLY A 92 17.87 25.23 5.56
N GLU A 93 18.91 24.52 6.00
CA GLU A 93 19.39 23.30 5.32
C GLU A 93 18.55 22.05 5.68
N GLU A 94 17.76 22.13 6.75
CA GLU A 94 16.88 21.05 7.18
C GLU A 94 15.78 20.75 6.13
N ILE A 95 15.54 19.47 5.90
CA ILE A 95 14.46 18.97 5.05
C ILE A 95 13.18 18.81 5.88
N ILE A 96 12.13 19.52 5.49
CA ILE A 96 10.87 19.68 6.25
C ILE A 96 9.71 19.19 5.37
N ILE A 97 9.67 17.88 5.15
CA ILE A 97 8.60 17.21 4.39
C ILE A 97 7.89 16.12 5.18
N HIS A 98 8.49 15.67 6.28
CA HIS A 98 7.95 14.71 7.25
C HIS A 98 8.19 15.23 8.67
N SER A 99 7.41 14.73 9.61
CA SER A 99 7.62 15.00 11.03
C SER A 99 8.85 14.26 11.55
N HIS A 100 9.75 14.99 12.21
CA HIS A 100 10.87 14.44 12.96
C HIS A 100 10.48 13.96 14.36
N LYS A 101 9.23 14.22 14.78
CA LYS A 101 8.73 13.86 16.12
C LYS A 101 7.93 12.56 16.12
N MET A 102 7.06 12.37 15.12
CA MET A 102 6.27 11.14 15.00
C MET A 102 5.87 10.84 13.55
N ASN A 103 6.18 9.63 13.11
CA ASN A 103 5.74 9.05 11.84
C ASN A 103 5.00 7.72 12.12
N ILE A 104 3.68 7.70 11.95
CA ILE A 104 2.84 6.51 12.11
C ILE A 104 2.88 5.69 10.83
N VAL A 105 3.39 4.46 10.91
CA VAL A 105 3.58 3.56 9.78
C VAL A 105 2.55 2.43 9.85
N PHE A 106 1.76 2.26 8.78
CA PHE A 106 0.64 1.31 8.74
C PHE A 106 1.05 -0.12 8.34
N THR A 107 2.10 -0.64 8.98
CA THR A 107 2.58 -2.04 8.91
C THR A 107 3.29 -2.39 10.23
N SER A 108 3.70 -3.64 10.42
CA SER A 108 4.64 -4.00 11.48
C SER A 108 6.09 -3.67 11.11
N GLU A 109 6.92 -3.44 12.14
CA GLU A 109 8.37 -3.21 12.00
C GLU A 109 9.07 -4.42 11.37
N GLU A 110 8.65 -5.63 11.75
CA GLU A 110 9.20 -6.88 11.23
C GLU A 110 8.95 -7.04 9.73
N PHE A 111 7.71 -6.83 9.27
CA PHE A 111 7.40 -6.94 7.85
C PHE A 111 8.10 -5.85 7.01
N ALA A 112 8.24 -4.64 7.57
CA ALA A 112 9.00 -3.57 6.94
C ALA A 112 10.50 -3.84 6.88
N GLY A 113 11.01 -4.88 7.55
CA GLY A 113 12.43 -5.14 7.70
C GLY A 113 13.16 -3.97 8.38
N ALA A 114 12.47 -3.28 9.29
CA ALA A 114 12.88 -2.01 9.87
C ALA A 114 13.40 -2.15 11.31
N GLN A 115 13.96 -3.31 11.67
CA GLN A 115 14.48 -3.57 13.02
C GLN A 115 15.50 -2.50 13.43
N GLY A 116 15.23 -1.80 14.54
CA GLY A 116 16.09 -0.71 15.01
C GLY A 116 15.87 0.60 14.26
N SER A 117 14.65 0.79 13.72
CA SER A 117 14.20 2.03 13.10
C SER A 117 14.32 3.24 14.06
N MET A 118 14.27 4.44 13.47
CA MET A 118 14.37 5.67 14.24
C MET A 118 13.23 5.78 15.28
N PRO A 119 13.47 6.27 16.50
CA PRO A 119 12.46 6.26 17.58
C PRO A 119 11.14 6.97 17.26
N HIS A 120 11.15 7.92 16.32
CA HIS A 120 9.96 8.64 15.87
C HIS A 120 9.07 7.80 14.93
N MET A 121 9.58 6.70 14.35
CA MET A 121 8.79 5.78 13.53
C MET A 121 7.98 4.87 14.44
N LYS A 122 6.66 4.96 14.34
CA LYS A 122 5.70 4.20 15.15
C LYS A 122 4.95 3.24 14.24
N PHE A 123 5.38 1.98 14.24
CA PHE A 123 4.71 0.90 13.51
C PHE A 123 3.46 0.48 14.26
N VAL A 124 2.30 0.73 13.68
CA VAL A 124 1.00 0.42 14.29
C VAL A 124 0.26 -0.72 13.59
N GLY A 125 0.84 -1.30 12.53
CA GLY A 125 0.14 -2.30 11.74
C GLY A 125 -0.99 -1.69 10.89
N PRO A 126 -1.77 -2.54 10.21
CA PRO A 126 -2.92 -2.08 9.42
C PRO A 126 -4.00 -1.45 10.31
N VAL A 127 -4.56 -0.34 9.83
CA VAL A 127 -5.74 0.29 10.43
C VAL A 127 -7.02 -0.12 9.68
N LYS A 128 -8.10 -0.32 10.43
CA LYS A 128 -9.43 -0.73 9.96
C LYS A 128 -10.37 0.48 9.85
N GLY A 129 -11.56 0.24 9.28
CA GLY A 129 -12.64 1.23 9.22
C GLY A 129 -12.74 1.97 7.89
N ARG A 130 -12.13 1.45 6.82
CA ARG A 130 -12.36 1.98 5.47
C ARG A 130 -13.82 1.71 5.08
N PRO A 131 -14.61 2.75 4.74
CA PRO A 131 -15.95 2.55 4.20
C PRO A 131 -15.83 1.74 2.90
N ASN A 132 -16.53 0.61 2.82
CA ASN A 132 -16.51 -0.21 1.62
C ASN A 132 -17.87 -0.86 1.38
N HIS A 133 -18.89 -0.01 1.22
CA HIS A 133 -20.23 -0.44 0.86
C HIS A 133 -20.30 -0.59 -0.66
N ALA A 134 -19.99 -1.78 -1.14
CA ALA A 134 -20.16 -2.15 -2.54
C ALA A 134 -21.09 -3.37 -2.62
N ASP A 135 -22.07 -3.31 -3.52
CA ASP A 135 -22.94 -4.44 -3.81
C ASP A 135 -22.09 -5.60 -4.36
N PHE A 136 -22.33 -6.80 -3.83
CA PHE A 136 -21.57 -7.98 -4.15
C PHE A 136 -22.46 -9.24 -4.13
N ASP A 137 -22.20 -10.17 -5.05
CA ASP A 137 -22.93 -11.44 -5.15
C ASP A 137 -22.42 -12.44 -4.09
N TRP A 138 -22.87 -12.23 -2.86
CA TRP A 138 -22.53 -13.07 -1.72
C TRP A 138 -23.03 -14.50 -1.87
N GLU A 139 -24.22 -14.68 -2.45
CA GLU A 139 -24.83 -16.00 -2.63
C GLU A 139 -23.95 -16.89 -3.53
N ARG A 140 -23.42 -16.34 -4.63
CA ARG A 140 -22.51 -17.05 -5.51
C ARG A 140 -21.19 -17.39 -4.82
N LEU A 141 -20.64 -16.48 -4.01
CA LEU A 141 -19.42 -16.74 -3.26
C LEU A 141 -19.61 -17.86 -2.22
N GLU A 142 -20.76 -17.89 -1.54
CA GLU A 142 -21.09 -18.89 -0.51
C GLU A 142 -21.35 -20.27 -1.11
N LYS A 143 -21.89 -20.34 -2.33
CA LYS A 143 -22.06 -21.61 -3.08
C LYS A 143 -20.75 -22.19 -3.61
N ALA A 144 -19.68 -21.40 -3.70
CA ALA A 144 -18.40 -21.87 -4.23
C ALA A 144 -17.70 -22.85 -3.28
N THR A 145 -17.45 -24.07 -3.78
CA THR A 145 -16.81 -25.16 -3.02
C THR A 145 -15.30 -25.29 -3.28
N THR A 146 -14.77 -24.57 -4.26
CA THR A 146 -13.35 -24.56 -4.62
C THR A 146 -12.61 -23.47 -3.85
N PRO A 147 -11.25 -23.52 -3.79
CA PRO A 147 -10.45 -22.46 -3.22
C PRO A 147 -10.71 -21.12 -3.89
N LYS A 148 -10.82 -20.06 -3.08
CA LYS A 148 -11.21 -18.71 -3.49
C LYS A 148 -9.98 -17.81 -3.58
N VAL A 149 -9.74 -17.22 -4.75
CA VAL A 149 -8.60 -16.34 -4.99
C VAL A 149 -9.09 -14.94 -5.28
N PHE A 150 -8.71 -13.98 -4.44
CA PHE A 150 -9.01 -12.57 -4.66
C PHE A 150 -7.97 -11.92 -5.57
N VAL A 151 -8.41 -11.11 -6.55
CA VAL A 151 -7.54 -10.50 -7.54
C VAL A 151 -7.80 -9.00 -7.68
N SER A 152 -6.77 -8.17 -7.47
CA SER A 152 -6.86 -6.72 -7.61
C SER A 152 -5.56 -6.08 -8.13
N LEU A 153 -5.67 -5.33 -9.23
CA LEU A 153 -4.57 -4.52 -9.79
C LEU A 153 -4.70 -3.01 -9.50
N GLY A 154 -5.63 -2.63 -8.61
CA GLY A 154 -5.87 -1.23 -8.28
C GLY A 154 -6.44 -0.41 -9.45
N THR A 155 -6.49 0.91 -9.26
CA THR A 155 -7.26 1.83 -10.10
C THR A 155 -6.45 2.52 -11.19
N LEU A 156 -5.12 2.52 -11.12
CA LEU A 156 -4.26 3.43 -11.89
C LEU A 156 -3.77 2.92 -13.27
N LEU A 157 -4.03 1.66 -13.63
CA LEU A 157 -3.32 0.99 -14.74
C LEU A 157 -4.29 0.35 -15.76
N VAL A 158 -5.13 1.16 -16.40
CA VAL A 158 -6.28 0.70 -17.23
C VAL A 158 -5.87 -0.31 -18.32
N ASP A 159 -4.86 0.00 -19.15
CA ASP A 159 -4.47 -0.86 -20.27
C ASP A 159 -3.85 -2.19 -19.80
N ILE A 160 -3.07 -2.13 -18.72
CA ILE A 160 -2.45 -3.30 -18.10
C ILE A 160 -3.50 -4.23 -17.48
N ARG A 161 -4.61 -3.68 -16.96
CA ARG A 161 -5.69 -4.51 -16.40
C ARG A 161 -6.28 -5.43 -17.47
N LYS A 162 -6.58 -4.94 -18.66
CA LYS A 162 -7.21 -5.77 -19.71
C LYS A 162 -6.31 -6.95 -20.10
N GLU A 163 -5.03 -6.71 -20.36
CA GLU A 163 -4.09 -7.78 -20.69
C GLU A 163 -3.91 -8.76 -19.53
N PHE A 164 -3.77 -8.27 -18.30
CA PHE A 164 -3.60 -9.11 -17.12
C PHE A 164 -4.80 -10.04 -16.88
N PHE A 165 -6.01 -9.48 -16.86
CA PHE A 165 -7.20 -10.28 -16.59
C PHE A 165 -7.53 -11.22 -17.76
N GLY A 166 -7.12 -10.91 -18.99
CA GLY A 166 -7.16 -11.86 -20.10
C GLY A 166 -6.31 -13.10 -19.83
N LYS A 167 -5.07 -12.92 -19.35
CA LYS A 167 -4.21 -14.03 -18.91
C LYS A 167 -4.77 -14.77 -17.71
N LEU A 168 -5.44 -14.07 -16.79
CA LEU A 168 -6.10 -14.67 -15.63
C LEU A 168 -7.25 -15.59 -16.05
N ILE A 169 -8.10 -15.14 -16.98
CA ILE A 169 -9.17 -15.94 -17.55
C ILE A 169 -8.59 -17.19 -18.23
N GLU A 170 -7.59 -17.01 -19.10
CA GLU A 170 -6.95 -18.13 -19.81
C GLU A 170 -6.28 -19.14 -18.84
N ALA A 171 -5.70 -18.66 -17.73
CA ALA A 171 -5.09 -19.53 -16.72
C ALA A 171 -6.10 -20.38 -15.94
N PHE A 172 -7.28 -19.82 -15.64
CA PHE A 172 -8.18 -20.37 -14.63
C PHE A 172 -9.60 -20.70 -15.11
N ALA A 173 -9.94 -20.53 -16.39
CA ALA A 173 -11.28 -20.81 -16.90
C ALA A 173 -11.82 -22.21 -16.54
N ASP A 174 -10.97 -23.23 -16.69
CA ASP A 174 -11.31 -24.63 -16.39
C ASP A 174 -10.63 -25.15 -15.10
N ALA A 175 -10.07 -24.24 -14.29
CA ALA A 175 -9.35 -24.61 -13.08
C ALA A 175 -10.32 -24.76 -11.90
N PRO A 176 -10.05 -25.68 -10.94
CA PRO A 176 -10.88 -25.88 -9.75
C PRO A 176 -10.63 -24.79 -8.70
N VAL A 177 -10.80 -23.52 -9.07
CA VAL A 177 -10.68 -22.34 -8.20
C VAL A 177 -11.80 -21.36 -8.50
N THR A 178 -12.25 -20.60 -7.51
CA THR A 178 -13.16 -19.46 -7.71
C THR A 178 -12.35 -18.18 -7.69
N ILE A 179 -12.45 -17.38 -8.75
CA ILE A 179 -11.76 -16.10 -8.85
C ILE A 179 -12.72 -14.98 -8.47
N VAL A 180 -12.34 -14.15 -7.49
CA VAL A 180 -13.04 -12.89 -7.17
C VAL A 180 -12.20 -11.74 -7.72
N ALA A 181 -12.62 -11.19 -8.85
CA ALA A 181 -11.90 -10.16 -9.59
C ALA A 181 -12.47 -8.77 -9.31
N ALA A 182 -11.69 -7.93 -8.63
CA ALA A 182 -12.00 -6.51 -8.42
C ALA A 182 -11.56 -5.69 -9.64
N THR A 183 -12.41 -5.66 -10.66
CA THR A 183 -12.16 -4.92 -11.90
C THR A 183 -13.48 -4.61 -12.62
N SER A 184 -13.51 -3.54 -13.42
CA SER A 184 -14.72 -3.16 -14.16
C SER A 184 -15.17 -4.32 -15.06
N PRO A 185 -16.44 -4.75 -15.01
CA PRO A 185 -16.99 -5.76 -15.91
C PRO A 185 -16.80 -5.41 -17.39
N ASP A 186 -16.87 -4.13 -17.75
CA ASP A 186 -16.83 -3.64 -19.13
C ASP A 186 -15.49 -3.89 -19.85
N ILE A 187 -14.46 -4.36 -19.15
CA ILE A 187 -13.17 -4.65 -19.78
C ILE A 187 -13.18 -5.98 -20.57
N PHE A 188 -14.17 -6.85 -20.34
CA PHE A 188 -14.40 -8.09 -21.08
C PHE A 188 -15.87 -8.25 -21.45
N GLU A 189 -16.14 -8.92 -22.56
CA GLU A 189 -17.51 -9.23 -22.99
C GLU A 189 -18.11 -10.39 -22.17
N GLN A 190 -17.28 -11.35 -21.75
CA GLN A 190 -17.69 -12.53 -21.00
C GLN A 190 -16.53 -13.07 -20.16
N TRP A 191 -16.86 -13.78 -19.08
CA TRP A 191 -15.92 -14.52 -18.25
C TRP A 191 -16.51 -15.86 -17.81
N PRO A 192 -15.67 -16.85 -17.43
CA PRO A 192 -16.13 -18.18 -17.05
C PRO A 192 -16.97 -18.21 -15.76
N ASP A 193 -17.74 -19.28 -15.56
CA ASP A 193 -18.67 -19.44 -14.42
C ASP A 193 -17.98 -19.48 -13.05
N ASN A 194 -16.68 -19.77 -12.99
CA ASN A 194 -15.90 -19.73 -11.76
C ASN A 194 -15.37 -18.33 -11.41
N PHE A 195 -15.72 -17.28 -12.17
CA PHE A 195 -15.33 -15.90 -11.91
C PHE A 195 -16.50 -15.05 -11.40
N ILE A 196 -16.26 -14.34 -10.30
CA ILE A 196 -17.12 -13.28 -9.78
C ILE A 196 -16.41 -11.96 -10.04
N VAL A 197 -16.93 -11.16 -10.96
CA VAL A 197 -16.30 -9.92 -11.44
C VAL A 197 -17.12 -8.70 -11.04
N ASN A 198 -16.54 -7.81 -10.25
CA ASN A 198 -17.19 -6.59 -9.77
C ASN A 198 -16.19 -5.42 -9.81
N GLY A 199 -16.64 -4.24 -10.24
CA GLY A 199 -15.79 -3.04 -10.34
C GLY A 199 -15.25 -2.60 -8.99
N PHE A 200 -16.11 -2.57 -7.98
CA PHE A 200 -15.77 -2.38 -6.58
C PHE A 200 -16.31 -3.55 -5.78
N VAL A 201 -15.60 -3.91 -4.71
CA VAL A 201 -15.96 -5.03 -3.86
C VAL A 201 -15.77 -4.68 -2.38
N PRO A 202 -16.55 -5.28 -1.46
CA PRO A 202 -16.36 -5.14 -0.01
C PRO A 202 -15.12 -5.93 0.45
N GLN A 203 -13.93 -5.50 0.02
CA GLN A 203 -12.66 -6.20 0.16
C GLN A 203 -12.39 -6.66 1.60
N ALA A 204 -12.63 -5.80 2.60
CA ALA A 204 -12.40 -6.15 4.00
C ALA A 204 -13.29 -7.32 4.48
N GLU A 205 -14.52 -7.43 3.95
CA GLU A 205 -15.47 -8.50 4.27
C GLU A 205 -15.22 -9.77 3.45
N LEU A 206 -14.66 -9.61 2.24
CA LEU A 206 -14.27 -10.73 1.37
C LEU A 206 -13.03 -11.46 1.87
N MET A 207 -12.01 -10.72 2.31
CA MET A 207 -10.69 -11.28 2.64
C MET A 207 -10.73 -12.46 3.64
N PRO A 208 -11.54 -12.44 4.72
CA PRO A 208 -11.68 -13.60 5.60
C PRO A 208 -12.19 -14.89 4.93
N LYS A 209 -12.83 -14.77 3.76
CA LYS A 209 -13.39 -15.89 2.98
C LYS A 209 -12.47 -16.33 1.82
N MET A 210 -11.28 -15.74 1.69
CA MET A 210 -10.34 -16.06 0.61
C MET A 210 -9.27 -17.05 1.07
N ASP A 211 -8.62 -17.71 0.11
CA ASP A 211 -7.54 -18.67 0.35
C ASP A 211 -6.19 -18.14 -0.12
N ALA A 212 -6.16 -17.30 -1.16
CA ALA A 212 -4.98 -16.60 -1.66
C ALA A 212 -5.35 -15.27 -2.31
N VAL A 213 -4.34 -14.41 -2.51
CA VAL A 213 -4.51 -13.09 -3.16
C VAL A 213 -3.54 -12.93 -4.33
N ILE A 214 -4.01 -12.33 -5.43
CA ILE A 214 -3.15 -11.83 -6.51
C ILE A 214 -3.26 -10.30 -6.54
N CYS A 215 -2.13 -9.59 -6.42
CA CYS A 215 -2.16 -8.15 -6.52
C CYS A 215 -0.91 -7.53 -7.15
N HIS A 216 -1.04 -6.30 -7.62
CA HIS A 216 0.05 -5.52 -8.19
C HIS A 216 1.05 -4.93 -7.18
N GLY A 217 0.77 -5.00 -5.88
CA GLY A 217 1.61 -4.44 -4.81
C GLY A 217 1.06 -3.22 -4.10
N GLY A 218 -0.16 -2.78 -4.43
CA GLY A 218 -0.85 -1.71 -3.68
C GLY A 218 -1.00 -2.09 -2.20
N PHE A 219 -0.44 -1.26 -1.31
CA PHE A 219 -0.18 -1.67 0.07
C PHE A 219 -1.43 -1.91 0.91
N ASN A 220 -2.55 -1.31 0.52
CA ASN A 220 -3.86 -1.62 1.11
C ASN A 220 -4.26 -3.09 0.96
N THR A 221 -4.11 -3.65 -0.24
CA THR A 221 -4.40 -5.06 -0.49
C THR A 221 -3.39 -5.95 0.23
N VAL A 222 -2.12 -5.54 0.31
CA VAL A 222 -1.08 -6.26 1.07
C VAL A 222 -1.43 -6.34 2.55
N ASN A 223 -1.85 -5.22 3.14
CA ASN A 223 -2.30 -5.16 4.53
C ASN A 223 -3.52 -6.06 4.78
N ASP A 224 -4.54 -5.96 3.94
CA ASP A 224 -5.75 -6.79 4.05
C ASP A 224 -5.44 -8.29 3.86
N THR A 225 -4.48 -8.62 2.99
CA THR A 225 -4.02 -9.99 2.77
C THR A 225 -3.39 -10.56 4.05
N PHE A 226 -2.41 -9.86 4.60
CA PHE A 226 -1.63 -10.40 5.72
C PHE A 226 -2.32 -10.26 7.07
N ILE A 227 -3.20 -9.27 7.29
CA ILE A 227 -4.03 -9.25 8.50
C ILE A 227 -5.02 -10.44 8.53
N ASN A 228 -5.35 -11.01 7.38
CA ASN A 228 -6.13 -12.24 7.25
C ASN A 228 -5.26 -13.51 7.20
N GLY A 229 -3.93 -13.38 7.20
CA GLY A 229 -2.99 -14.48 7.18
C GLY A 229 -3.00 -15.25 5.86
N LEU A 230 -3.29 -14.57 4.74
CA LEU A 230 -3.36 -15.16 3.41
C LEU A 230 -2.00 -15.06 2.69
N PRO A 231 -1.62 -16.08 1.90
CA PRO A 231 -0.48 -15.99 1.00
C PRO A 231 -0.82 -15.19 -0.26
N MET A 232 0.19 -14.63 -0.94
CA MET A 232 -0.07 -13.85 -2.17
C MET A 232 0.89 -14.08 -3.34
N LEU A 233 0.34 -13.95 -4.54
CA LEU A 233 1.09 -13.71 -5.77
C LEU A 233 1.16 -12.20 -6.00
N ILE A 234 2.36 -11.64 -5.95
CA ILE A 234 2.58 -10.23 -6.28
C ILE A 234 3.13 -10.06 -7.69
N THR A 235 2.48 -9.19 -8.47
CA THR A 235 2.91 -8.82 -9.81
C THR A 235 3.28 -7.34 -9.87
N PRO A 236 4.49 -6.93 -9.43
CA PRO A 236 4.85 -5.53 -9.32
C PRO A 236 4.90 -4.85 -10.69
N ILE A 237 4.33 -3.65 -10.78
CA ILE A 237 4.20 -2.89 -12.03
C ILE A 237 4.99 -1.58 -11.98
N ALA A 238 4.84 -0.78 -10.92
CA ALA A 238 5.40 0.55 -10.82
C ALA A 238 5.72 0.93 -9.36
N TYR A 239 6.41 2.05 -9.18
CA TYR A 239 6.59 2.73 -7.89
C TYR A 239 7.15 1.81 -6.77
N ASP A 240 6.53 1.89 -5.59
CA ASP A 240 6.81 1.16 -4.36
C ASP A 240 6.52 -0.35 -4.47
N HIS A 241 5.76 -0.79 -5.48
CA HIS A 241 5.36 -2.20 -5.61
C HIS A 241 6.56 -3.15 -5.69
N PHE A 242 7.69 -2.70 -6.24
CA PHE A 242 8.91 -3.51 -6.30
C PHE A 242 9.57 -3.69 -4.94
N HIS A 243 9.55 -2.66 -4.10
CA HIS A 243 10.03 -2.74 -2.71
C HIS A 243 9.10 -3.66 -1.92
N THR A 244 7.79 -3.44 -2.01
CA THR A 244 6.77 -4.29 -1.39
C THR A 244 6.93 -5.76 -1.80
N ALA A 245 7.17 -6.05 -3.08
CA ALA A 245 7.41 -7.42 -3.55
C ALA A 245 8.65 -8.07 -2.93
N LYS A 246 9.72 -7.30 -2.73
CA LYS A 246 10.93 -7.79 -2.04
C LYS A 246 10.64 -8.12 -0.58
N LEU A 247 9.87 -7.28 0.12
CA LEU A 247 9.47 -7.54 1.51
C LEU A 247 8.63 -8.82 1.61
N ILE A 248 7.69 -9.02 0.69
CA ILE A 248 6.83 -10.22 0.65
C ILE A 248 7.65 -11.49 0.44
N GLU A 249 8.59 -11.49 -0.51
CA GLU A 249 9.51 -12.61 -0.74
C GLU A 249 10.40 -12.87 0.48
N ASN A 250 11.00 -11.82 1.05
CA ASN A 250 11.85 -11.94 2.23
C ASN A 250 11.09 -12.50 3.45
N ALA A 251 9.82 -12.13 3.60
CA ALA A 251 8.95 -12.64 4.65
C ALA A 251 8.48 -14.08 4.40
N GLY A 252 8.69 -14.63 3.20
CA GLY A 252 8.23 -15.95 2.78
C GLY A 252 6.71 -16.05 2.58
N CYS A 253 6.01 -14.92 2.49
CA CYS A 253 4.54 -14.87 2.48
C CYS A 253 3.93 -14.89 1.08
N GLY A 254 4.76 -14.94 0.04
CA GLY A 254 4.26 -14.90 -1.33
C GLY A 254 5.30 -15.16 -2.40
N ILE A 255 4.80 -15.24 -3.63
CA ILE A 255 5.57 -15.44 -4.85
C ILE A 255 5.53 -14.15 -5.66
N LYS A 256 6.67 -13.72 -6.20
CA LYS A 256 6.74 -12.56 -7.10
C LYS A 256 6.89 -13.01 -8.54
N ILE A 257 6.01 -12.54 -9.42
CA ILE A 257 6.19 -12.66 -10.87
C ILE A 257 6.19 -11.27 -11.49
N ARG A 258 7.27 -10.91 -12.20
CA ARG A 258 7.33 -9.62 -12.91
C ARG A 258 6.25 -9.60 -13.98
N TYR A 259 5.42 -8.55 -14.00
CA TYR A 259 4.33 -8.40 -14.98
C TYR A 259 4.78 -8.62 -16.43
N LYS A 260 5.90 -8.01 -16.85
CA LYS A 260 6.46 -8.15 -18.20
C LYS A 260 6.89 -9.58 -18.59
N ARG A 261 7.01 -10.48 -17.61
CA ARG A 261 7.40 -11.89 -17.80
C ARG A 261 6.30 -12.86 -17.36
N LEU A 262 5.11 -12.34 -17.08
CA LEU A 262 3.98 -13.13 -16.59
C LEU A 262 3.45 -14.01 -17.73
N ARG A 263 3.83 -15.28 -17.68
CA ARG A 263 3.27 -16.35 -18.51
C ARG A 263 2.12 -17.02 -17.76
N ILE A 264 1.13 -17.49 -18.51
CA ILE A 264 -0.09 -18.11 -17.99
C ILE A 264 0.24 -19.32 -17.11
N GLU A 265 1.11 -20.20 -17.59
CA GLU A 265 1.57 -21.38 -16.83
C GLU A 265 2.30 -21.02 -15.53
N ASP A 266 3.07 -19.93 -15.51
CA ASP A 266 3.76 -19.50 -14.29
C ASP A 266 2.76 -18.94 -13.28
N MET A 267 1.75 -18.19 -13.73
CA MET A 267 0.67 -17.69 -12.89
C MET A 267 -0.11 -18.85 -12.26
N LYS A 268 -0.50 -19.83 -13.09
CA LYS A 268 -1.24 -21.02 -12.63
C LYS A 268 -0.44 -21.80 -11.59
N LYS A 269 0.81 -22.12 -11.88
CA LYS A 269 1.71 -22.81 -10.95
C LYS A 269 1.89 -22.05 -9.65
N ALA A 270 2.11 -20.74 -9.71
CA ALA A 270 2.28 -19.93 -8.51
C ALA A 270 1.03 -19.89 -7.63
N VAL A 271 -0.17 -19.79 -8.22
CA VAL A 271 -1.41 -19.81 -7.44
C VAL A 271 -1.63 -21.15 -6.76
N PHE A 272 -1.46 -22.28 -7.46
CA PHE A 272 -1.58 -23.60 -6.83
C PHE A 272 -0.49 -23.83 -5.77
N GLU A 273 0.74 -23.39 -6.02
CA GLU A 273 1.82 -23.43 -5.02
C GLU A 273 1.42 -22.66 -3.74
N LEU A 274 0.83 -21.47 -3.86
CA LEU A 274 0.37 -20.68 -2.70
C LEU A 274 -0.80 -21.35 -1.95
N LEU A 275 -1.67 -22.06 -2.67
CA LEU A 275 -2.83 -22.77 -2.10
C LEU A 275 -2.43 -24.08 -1.41
N GLU A 276 -1.43 -24.79 -1.94
CA GLU A 276 -1.09 -26.16 -1.52
C GLU A 276 0.12 -26.22 -0.59
N ASN A 277 1.09 -25.30 -0.72
CA ASN A 277 2.29 -25.30 0.10
C ASN A 277 2.06 -24.52 1.41
N PRO A 278 2.04 -25.19 2.58
CA PRO A 278 1.74 -24.54 3.86
C PRO A 278 2.80 -23.52 4.29
N ILE A 279 4.01 -23.52 3.71
CA ILE A 279 5.06 -22.57 4.06
C ILE A 279 4.59 -21.12 3.89
N TYR A 280 3.92 -20.80 2.78
CA TYR A 280 3.44 -19.44 2.53
C TYR A 280 2.33 -19.04 3.50
N ARG A 281 1.40 -19.96 3.80
CA ARG A 281 0.32 -19.71 4.78
C ARG A 281 0.88 -19.53 6.18
N ASN A 282 1.81 -20.37 6.62
CA ASN A 282 2.45 -20.28 7.92
C ASN A 282 3.24 -18.98 8.07
N ALA A 283 3.99 -18.58 7.03
CA ALA A 283 4.67 -17.30 7.01
C ALA A 283 3.68 -16.12 7.10
N SER A 284 2.57 -16.18 6.38
CA SER A 284 1.52 -15.15 6.39
C SER A 284 0.83 -15.07 7.76
N LEU A 285 0.60 -16.19 8.44
CA LEU A 285 0.08 -16.24 9.80
C LEU A 285 1.06 -15.65 10.81
N ARG A 286 2.36 -15.89 10.66
CA ARG A 286 3.38 -15.22 11.47
C ARG A 286 3.36 -13.70 11.28
N ILE A 287 3.32 -13.21 10.03
CA ILE A 287 3.22 -11.76 9.78
C ILE A 287 1.90 -11.19 10.34
N LYS A 288 0.79 -11.92 10.25
CA LYS A 288 -0.47 -11.55 10.89
C LYS A 288 -0.31 -11.28 12.39
N GLU A 289 0.41 -12.13 13.11
CA GLU A 289 0.68 -11.94 14.54
C GLU A 289 1.44 -10.63 14.79
N THR A 290 2.45 -10.31 13.97
CA THR A 290 3.18 -9.03 14.08
C THR A 290 2.29 -7.82 13.80
N PHE A 291 1.34 -7.95 12.87
CA PHE A 291 0.38 -6.88 12.54
C PHE A 291 -0.59 -6.64 13.68
N ILE A 292 -1.10 -7.71 14.30
CA ILE A 292 -1.98 -7.63 15.47
C ILE A 292 -1.22 -7.03 16.66
N ALA A 293 0.01 -7.48 16.90
CA ALA A 293 0.85 -6.99 18.01
C ALA A 293 1.20 -5.50 17.89
N ALA A 294 1.22 -4.95 16.67
CA ALA A 294 1.46 -3.53 16.43
C ALA A 294 0.29 -2.62 16.87
N GLY A 295 -0.91 -3.19 17.10
CA GLY A 295 -2.00 -2.55 17.86
C GLY A 295 -3.06 -1.78 17.04
N GLY A 296 -2.85 -1.55 15.75
CA GLY A 296 -3.83 -0.99 14.83
C GLY A 296 -4.38 0.39 15.24
N ASN A 297 -5.70 0.56 15.09
CA ASN A 297 -6.40 1.82 15.37
C ASN A 297 -6.18 2.31 16.80
N ASP A 298 -6.29 1.41 17.78
CA ASP A 298 -6.19 1.77 19.19
C ASP A 298 -4.80 2.32 19.51
N LYS A 299 -3.75 1.69 18.95
CA LYS A 299 -2.39 2.19 19.13
C LYS A 299 -2.16 3.52 18.42
N ALA A 300 -2.70 3.69 17.21
CA ALA A 300 -2.60 4.95 16.49
C ALA A 300 -3.30 6.10 17.24
N VAL A 301 -4.50 5.87 17.78
CA VAL A 301 -5.23 6.86 18.59
C VAL A 301 -4.46 7.19 19.86
N GLN A 302 -4.01 6.18 20.62
CA GLN A 302 -3.20 6.38 21.81
C GLN A 302 -1.98 7.28 21.53
N LEU A 303 -1.23 6.99 20.46
CA LEU A 303 -0.05 7.77 20.09
C LEU A 303 -0.39 9.22 19.75
N LEU A 304 -1.53 9.47 19.10
CA LEU A 304 -1.99 10.82 18.78
C LEU A 304 -2.45 11.58 20.04
N GLU A 305 -3.13 10.92 20.96
CA GLU A 305 -3.54 11.51 22.25
C GLU A 305 -2.33 11.85 23.14
N GLU A 306 -1.30 10.99 23.15
CA GLU A 306 -0.04 11.23 23.89
C GLU A 306 0.86 12.29 23.24
N PHE A 307 0.62 12.64 21.97
CA PHE A 307 1.43 13.59 21.22
C PHE A 307 1.04 15.05 21.49
N VAL A 308 -0.23 15.29 21.83
CA VAL A 308 -0.82 16.62 22.05
C VAL A 308 -0.67 17.05 23.51
#